data_AF-A0A0G1IMR5-F1
#
_entry.id   AF-A0A0G1IMR5-F1
#
_cell.length_a   1.000
_cell.length_b   1.000
_cell.length_c   1.000
_cell.angle_alpha   90.00
_cell.angle_beta   90.00
_cell.angle_gamma   90.00
#
_symmetry.space_group_name_H-M   'P 1'
#
loop_
_entity.id
_entity.type
_entity.pdbx_description
1 polymer ?
#
loop_
_entity_poly.entity_id
_entity_poly.type
_entity_poly.pdbx_seq_one_letter_code
_entity_poly.pdbx_strand_id
1 'polypeptide(L)'
;MPSMILLNHMKKSKPKIIILSGYGLNCEEETKFAFESAGGVADIVHINDLIKNPKMLSGYQILAFPGGFSYGDDTGSGKAYANKFKNHLAKELAEFLSRDTLAIGICNGFQIMTNLGILPGGLTYNKNGKYLDRWVDLKVNGRSPWLVGIKKISLPIAHGEGRYVIEKKEDKKMSAQGGSASGGKKSTQIAFVYEKGKICRFQNLEKNPNGSDYDIAGVLA
;
A
#
# COMPACT_ATOMS: atom_id res chain seq x y z
N MET A 1 -41.82 -27.26 20.69
CA MET A 1 -40.92 -27.19 19.53
C MET A 1 -40.45 -25.76 19.34
N PRO A 2 -39.18 -25.41 19.61
CA PRO A 2 -38.65 -24.10 19.27
C PRO A 2 -38.03 -24.14 17.87
N SER A 3 -38.34 -23.10 17.10
CA SER A 3 -37.97 -22.87 15.71
C SER A 3 -36.47 -22.99 15.44
N MET A 4 -36.11 -23.84 14.46
CA MET A 4 -34.85 -23.79 13.72
C MET A 4 -34.67 -22.39 13.14
N ILE A 5 -33.87 -21.56 13.82
CA ILE A 5 -33.27 -20.38 13.20
C ILE A 5 -32.37 -20.93 12.09
N LEU A 6 -32.81 -20.79 10.83
CA LEU A 6 -31.95 -20.95 9.68
C LEU A 6 -30.78 -19.97 9.85
N LEU A 7 -29.64 -20.49 10.29
CA LEU A 7 -28.33 -19.92 10.01
C LEU A 7 -28.16 -19.96 8.49
N ASN A 8 -28.73 -18.95 7.85
CA ASN A 8 -28.51 -18.63 6.45
C ASN A 8 -27.00 -18.51 6.29
N HIS A 9 -26.38 -19.56 5.75
CA HIS A 9 -25.01 -19.52 5.29
C HIS A 9 -25.00 -18.53 4.13
N MET A 10 -24.87 -17.24 4.45
CA MET A 10 -24.52 -16.23 3.46
C MET A 10 -23.30 -16.78 2.75
N LYS A 11 -23.48 -17.18 1.49
CA LYS A 11 -22.38 -17.54 0.59
C LYS A 11 -21.41 -16.36 0.68
N LYS A 12 -20.31 -16.51 1.42
CA LYS A 12 -19.30 -15.45 1.55
C LYS A 12 -18.78 -15.21 0.14
N SER A 13 -19.20 -14.11 -0.47
CA SER A 13 -18.67 -13.70 -1.76
C SER A 13 -17.18 -13.46 -1.57
N LYS A 14 -16.36 -14.02 -2.47
CA LYS A 14 -14.92 -13.76 -2.45
C LYS A 14 -14.70 -12.31 -2.91
N PRO A 15 -13.90 -11.50 -2.20
CA PRO A 15 -13.57 -10.16 -2.67
C PRO A 15 -12.84 -10.26 -4.01
N LYS A 16 -13.19 -9.40 -4.96
CA LYS A 16 -12.48 -9.26 -6.23
C LYS A 16 -11.41 -8.19 -6.12
N ILE A 17 -10.22 -8.52 -6.58
CA ILE A 17 -9.04 -7.65 -6.53
C ILE A 17 -8.60 -7.37 -7.96
N ILE A 18 -8.39 -6.10 -8.29
CA ILE A 18 -7.68 -5.70 -9.50
C ILE A 18 -6.24 -5.37 -9.12
N ILE A 19 -5.31 -6.11 -9.70
CA ILE A 19 -3.87 -5.90 -9.55
C ILE A 19 -3.40 -5.20 -10.82
N LEU A 20 -2.89 -4.00 -10.65
CA LEU A 20 -2.45 -3.21 -11.78
C LEU A 20 -1.13 -3.73 -12.32
N SER A 21 -1.05 -3.90 -13.63
CA SER A 21 0.18 -4.18 -14.35
C SER A 21 0.48 -3.10 -15.38
N GLY A 22 1.71 -3.09 -15.86
CA GLY A 22 2.20 -2.10 -16.79
C GLY A 22 3.67 -2.32 -17.11
N TYR A 23 4.19 -1.57 -18.07
CA TYR A 23 5.62 -1.62 -18.37
C TYR A 23 6.46 -1.36 -17.11
N GLY A 24 7.29 -2.33 -16.74
CA GLY A 24 8.28 -2.24 -15.66
C GLY A 24 7.77 -2.64 -14.27
N LEU A 25 6.45 -2.76 -14.05
CA LEU A 25 5.95 -3.49 -12.88
C LEU A 25 6.35 -4.97 -13.02
N ASN A 26 6.69 -5.61 -11.90
CA ASN A 26 7.25 -6.97 -11.93
C ASN A 26 6.90 -7.83 -10.71
N CYS A 27 5.96 -7.36 -9.89
CA CYS A 27 5.53 -8.03 -8.66
C CYS A 27 4.05 -8.44 -8.69
N GLU A 28 3.44 -8.53 -9.87
CA GLU A 28 2.02 -8.80 -10.06
C GLU A 28 1.63 -10.21 -9.59
N GLU A 29 2.43 -11.21 -9.96
CA GLU A 29 2.11 -12.63 -9.76
C GLU A 29 2.17 -13.03 -8.28
N GLU A 30 3.19 -12.59 -7.53
CA GLU A 30 3.25 -12.81 -6.09
C GLU A 30 2.18 -12.02 -5.33
N THR A 31 1.81 -10.84 -5.84
CA THR A 31 0.69 -10.05 -5.27
C THR A 31 -0.63 -10.81 -5.48
N LYS A 32 -0.82 -11.37 -6.67
CA LYS A 32 -1.98 -12.22 -7.00
C LYS A 32 -2.02 -13.44 -6.09
N PHE A 33 -0.91 -14.17 -6.02
CA PHE A 33 -0.77 -15.34 -5.16
C PHE A 33 -1.11 -15.02 -3.70
N ALA A 34 -0.65 -13.89 -3.16
CA ALA A 34 -0.94 -13.48 -1.79
C ALA A 34 -2.45 -13.23 -1.56
N PHE A 35 -3.12 -12.53 -2.48
CA PHE A 35 -4.56 -12.27 -2.38
C PHE A 35 -5.41 -13.53 -2.52
N GLU A 36 -5.07 -14.41 -3.47
CA GLU A 36 -5.77 -15.69 -3.67
C GLU A 36 -5.57 -16.62 -2.47
N SER A 37 -4.37 -16.66 -1.89
CA SER A 37 -4.06 -17.39 -0.66
C SER A 37 -4.87 -16.88 0.54
N ALA A 38 -5.20 -15.58 0.56
CA ALA A 38 -6.08 -14.96 1.56
C ALA A 38 -7.59 -15.15 1.28
N GLY A 39 -7.96 -15.89 0.22
CA GLY A 39 -9.34 -16.21 -0.13
C GLY A 39 -10.01 -15.26 -1.13
N GLY A 40 -9.26 -14.32 -1.71
CA GLY A 40 -9.72 -13.43 -2.77
C GLY A 40 -9.77 -14.07 -4.16
N VAL A 41 -10.25 -13.31 -5.14
CA VAL A 41 -10.14 -13.61 -6.58
C VAL A 41 -9.47 -12.41 -7.24
N ALA A 42 -8.29 -12.62 -7.83
CA ALA A 42 -7.44 -11.52 -8.27
C ALA A 42 -7.16 -11.58 -9.77
N ASP A 43 -7.42 -10.46 -10.44
CA ASP A 43 -7.18 -10.26 -11.86
C ASP A 43 -5.99 -9.29 -12.05
N ILE A 44 -4.98 -9.71 -12.82
CA ILE A 44 -3.88 -8.83 -13.23
C ILE A 44 -4.35 -8.09 -14.49
N VAL A 45 -4.38 -6.76 -14.42
CA VAL A 45 -4.93 -5.91 -15.49
C VAL A 45 -3.93 -4.84 -15.86
N HIS A 46 -3.53 -4.84 -17.14
CA HIS A 46 -2.63 -3.84 -17.67
C HIS A 46 -3.31 -2.47 -17.72
N ILE A 47 -2.59 -1.40 -17.35
CA ILE A 47 -3.14 -0.03 -17.30
C ILE A 47 -3.84 0.37 -18.61
N ASN A 48 -3.29 0.00 -19.77
CA ASN A 48 -3.89 0.31 -21.06
C ASN A 48 -5.26 -0.37 -21.26
N ASP A 49 -5.48 -1.56 -20.70
CA ASP A 49 -6.75 -2.26 -20.82
C ASP A 49 -7.79 -1.68 -19.86
N LEU A 50 -7.36 -1.23 -18.68
CA LEU A 50 -8.21 -0.44 -17.79
C LEU A 50 -8.59 0.91 -18.43
N ILE A 51 -7.66 1.59 -19.12
CA ILE A 51 -7.95 2.83 -19.85
C ILE A 51 -8.97 2.59 -20.98
N LYS A 52 -8.89 1.46 -21.68
CA LYS A 52 -9.87 1.09 -22.73
C LYS A 52 -11.25 0.76 -22.16
N ASN A 53 -11.33 0.25 -20.93
CA ASN A 53 -12.58 -0.08 -20.26
C ASN A 53 -12.59 0.38 -18.79
N PRO A 54 -12.71 1.70 -18.52
CA PRO A 54 -12.59 2.24 -17.16
C PRO A 54 -13.67 1.72 -16.21
N LYS A 55 -14.86 1.42 -16.75
CA LYS A 55 -16.00 0.86 -15.99
C LYS A 55 -15.67 -0.48 -15.33
N MET A 56 -14.66 -1.20 -15.81
CA MET A 56 -14.19 -2.46 -15.21
C MET A 56 -13.85 -2.27 -13.72
N LEU A 57 -13.31 -1.11 -13.33
CA LEU A 57 -12.91 -0.82 -11.95
C LEU A 57 -14.07 -0.96 -10.94
N SER A 58 -15.31 -0.68 -11.38
CA SER A 58 -16.51 -0.79 -10.53
C SER A 58 -16.80 -2.22 -10.05
N GLY A 59 -16.31 -3.23 -10.77
CA GLY A 59 -16.52 -4.65 -10.45
C GLY A 59 -15.62 -5.18 -9.32
N TYR A 60 -14.64 -4.40 -8.87
CA TYR A 60 -13.67 -4.81 -7.86
C TYR A 60 -13.93 -4.15 -6.50
N GLN A 61 -13.47 -4.82 -5.44
CA GLN A 61 -13.51 -4.33 -4.05
C GLN A 61 -12.13 -3.88 -3.56
N ILE A 62 -11.06 -4.35 -4.19
CA ILE A 62 -9.68 -4.01 -3.83
C ILE A 62 -8.90 -3.57 -5.06
N LEU A 63 -8.21 -2.44 -4.96
CA LEU A 63 -7.28 -1.90 -5.94
C LEU A 63 -5.84 -2.08 -5.43
N ALA A 64 -5.03 -2.86 -6.13
CA ALA A 64 -3.64 -3.10 -5.75
C ALA A 64 -2.67 -2.58 -6.80
N PHE A 65 -1.72 -1.73 -6.37
CA PHE A 65 -0.54 -1.37 -7.15
C PHE A 65 0.65 -2.18 -6.61
N PRO A 66 1.19 -3.14 -7.38
CA PRO A 66 2.30 -3.98 -6.94
C PRO A 66 3.65 -3.25 -7.04
N GLY A 67 4.71 -3.96 -6.66
CA GLY A 67 6.10 -3.51 -6.80
C GLY A 67 6.64 -3.56 -8.24
N GLY A 68 7.87 -3.06 -8.39
CA GLY A 68 8.63 -3.05 -9.63
C GLY A 68 9.31 -1.72 -9.92
N PHE A 69 9.46 -1.40 -11.20
CA PHE A 69 10.12 -0.21 -11.74
C PHE A 69 9.28 0.34 -12.89
N SER A 70 8.05 0.78 -12.62
CA SER A 70 7.15 1.21 -13.69
C SER A 70 7.79 2.31 -14.55
N TYR A 71 7.81 2.08 -15.87
CA TYR A 71 8.52 2.92 -16.85
C TYR A 71 10.02 3.14 -16.51
N GLY A 72 10.67 2.13 -15.93
CA GLY A 72 12.09 2.17 -15.57
C GLY A 72 12.43 3.11 -14.42
N ASP A 73 11.43 3.75 -13.80
CA ASP A 73 11.59 4.88 -12.88
C ASP A 73 12.35 6.09 -13.47
N ASP A 74 12.45 6.20 -14.81
CA ASP A 74 13.27 7.19 -15.53
C ASP A 74 12.94 8.66 -15.20
N THR A 75 11.71 8.93 -14.76
CA THR A 75 11.23 10.28 -14.40
C THR A 75 11.04 10.47 -12.89
N GLY A 76 11.55 9.54 -12.10
CA GLY A 76 11.28 9.34 -10.67
C GLY A 76 10.29 8.19 -10.45
N SER A 77 10.50 7.39 -9.41
CA SER A 77 9.79 6.14 -9.26
C SER A 77 8.27 6.30 -9.17
N GLY A 78 7.54 5.51 -9.95
CA GLY A 78 6.07 5.50 -10.00
C GLY A 78 5.43 6.74 -10.66
N LYS A 79 6.19 7.78 -11.03
CA LYS A 79 5.65 9.07 -11.49
C LYS A 79 4.97 8.98 -12.85
N ALA A 80 5.62 8.35 -13.83
CA ALA A 80 5.06 8.18 -15.17
C ALA A 80 3.76 7.36 -15.14
N TYR A 81 3.75 6.29 -14.35
CA TYR A 81 2.57 5.45 -14.16
C TYR A 81 1.43 6.24 -13.50
N ALA A 82 1.71 6.95 -12.40
CA ALA A 82 0.71 7.78 -11.71
C ALA A 82 0.13 8.87 -12.62
N ASN A 83 0.96 9.58 -13.39
CA ASN A 83 0.50 10.58 -14.34
C ASN A 83 -0.41 9.99 -15.42
N LYS A 84 -0.02 8.86 -16.00
CA LYS A 84 -0.86 8.17 -16.97
C LYS A 84 -2.19 7.74 -16.37
N PHE A 85 -2.17 7.14 -15.18
CA PHE A 85 -3.38 6.73 -14.49
C PHE A 85 -4.28 7.93 -14.19
N LYS A 86 -3.73 9.02 -13.61
CA LYS A 86 -4.47 10.25 -13.30
C LYS A 86 -5.10 10.88 -14.55
N ASN A 87 -4.37 10.98 -15.66
CA ASN A 87 -4.86 11.64 -16.87
C ASN A 87 -6.01 10.88 -17.56
N HIS A 88 -6.15 9.59 -17.31
CA HIS A 88 -7.15 8.75 -17.98
C HIS A 88 -8.23 8.16 -17.07
N LEU A 89 -7.96 8.05 -15.77
CA LEU A 89 -8.77 7.26 -14.82
C LEU A 89 -9.06 8.02 -13.51
N ALA A 90 -8.81 9.33 -13.43
CA ALA A 90 -9.02 10.10 -12.20
C ALA A 90 -10.48 10.05 -11.70
N LYS A 91 -11.45 10.08 -12.63
CA LYS A 91 -12.87 9.98 -12.28
C LYS A 91 -13.20 8.62 -11.68
N GLU A 92 -12.76 7.56 -12.33
CA GLU A 92 -13.01 6.18 -11.92
C GLU A 92 -12.29 5.85 -10.61
N LEU A 93 -11.11 6.43 -10.38
CA LEU A 93 -10.42 6.33 -9.10
C LEU A 93 -11.22 6.99 -7.97
N ALA A 94 -11.71 8.21 -8.19
CA ALA A 94 -12.53 8.90 -7.20
C ALA A 94 -13.82 8.13 -6.89
N GLU A 95 -14.49 7.61 -7.93
CA GLU A 95 -15.66 6.74 -7.79
C GLU A 95 -15.31 5.47 -7.02
N PHE A 96 -14.19 4.81 -7.32
CA PHE A 96 -13.73 3.63 -6.59
C PHE A 96 -13.52 3.93 -5.11
N LEU A 97 -12.73 4.94 -4.78
CA LEU A 97 -12.36 5.32 -3.41
C LEU A 97 -13.53 5.87 -2.59
N SER A 98 -14.61 6.35 -3.23
CA SER A 98 -15.82 6.79 -2.53
C SER A 98 -16.73 5.66 -2.04
N ARG A 99 -16.50 4.43 -2.53
CA ARG A 99 -17.23 3.22 -2.09
C ARG A 99 -16.49 2.54 -0.94
N ASP A 100 -17.17 1.59 -0.29
CA ASP A 100 -16.55 0.68 0.68
C ASP A 100 -15.59 -0.30 -0.02
N THR A 101 -14.38 0.19 -0.29
CA THR A 101 -13.32 -0.50 -1.02
C THR A 101 -11.99 -0.30 -0.31
N LEU A 102 -11.00 -1.12 -0.68
CA LEU A 102 -9.64 -0.99 -0.17
C LEU A 102 -8.67 -0.70 -1.31
N ALA A 103 -7.61 0.04 -1.00
CA ALA A 103 -6.47 0.22 -1.87
C ALA A 103 -5.17 -0.11 -1.15
N ILE A 104 -4.20 -0.66 -1.88
CA ILE A 104 -2.86 -0.97 -1.37
C ILE A 104 -1.81 -0.68 -2.44
N GLY A 105 -0.68 -0.12 -2.01
CA GLY A 105 0.47 0.16 -2.84
C GLY A 105 1.73 -0.40 -2.19
N ILE A 106 2.45 -1.26 -2.90
CA ILE A 106 3.63 -1.97 -2.39
C ILE A 106 4.85 -1.52 -3.19
N CYS A 107 5.91 -1.05 -2.51
CA CYS A 107 7.13 -0.55 -3.16
C CYS A 107 6.82 0.50 -4.26
N ASN A 108 6.88 0.13 -5.55
CA ASN A 108 6.51 1.02 -6.66
C ASN A 108 5.05 1.45 -6.61
N GLY A 109 4.15 0.58 -6.13
CA GLY A 109 2.77 0.96 -5.86
C GLY A 109 2.60 2.02 -4.78
N PHE A 110 3.45 2.04 -3.75
CA PHE A 110 3.41 3.11 -2.74
C PHE A 110 3.80 4.45 -3.39
N GLN A 111 4.87 4.45 -4.19
CA GLN A 111 5.32 5.61 -4.95
C GLN A 111 4.25 6.11 -5.94
N ILE A 112 3.55 5.19 -6.63
CA ILE A 112 2.42 5.51 -7.49
C ILE A 112 1.29 6.17 -6.68
N MET A 113 0.89 5.60 -5.54
CA MET A 113 -0.20 6.13 -4.72
C MET A 113 0.10 7.50 -4.12
N THR A 114 1.35 7.78 -3.71
CA THR A 114 1.74 9.14 -3.29
C THR A 114 1.71 10.12 -4.46
N ASN A 115 2.19 9.73 -5.65
CA ASN A 115 2.14 10.58 -6.85
C ASN A 115 0.70 10.83 -7.35
N LEU A 116 -0.23 9.89 -7.09
CA LEU A 116 -1.66 10.07 -7.34
C LEU A 116 -2.34 10.99 -6.31
N GLY A 117 -1.67 11.30 -5.19
CA GLY A 117 -2.23 12.08 -4.09
C GLY A 117 -3.23 11.29 -3.23
N ILE A 118 -3.22 9.95 -3.30
CA ILE A 118 -4.05 9.09 -2.44
C ILE A 118 -3.45 9.02 -1.03
N LEU A 119 -2.11 9.01 -0.95
CA LEU A 119 -1.36 8.96 0.30
C LEU A 119 -0.59 10.27 0.51
N PRO A 120 -0.41 10.70 1.77
CA PRO A 120 0.38 11.88 2.09
C PRO A 120 1.89 11.65 1.84
N GLY A 121 2.64 12.75 1.81
CA GLY A 121 4.09 12.74 1.66
C GLY A 121 4.57 12.26 0.29
N GLY A 122 5.82 11.81 0.23
CA GLY A 122 6.42 11.30 -0.99
C GLY A 122 7.60 10.40 -0.71
N LEU A 123 8.06 9.71 -1.75
CA LEU A 123 9.26 8.89 -1.70
C LEU A 123 10.32 9.43 -2.65
N THR A 124 11.57 9.27 -2.28
CA THR A 124 12.73 9.73 -3.05
C THR A 124 13.93 8.83 -2.79
N TYR A 125 15.07 9.14 -3.43
CA TYR A 125 16.33 8.43 -3.29
C TYR A 125 16.65 8.11 -1.84
N ASN A 126 17.05 6.85 -1.62
CA ASN A 126 17.63 6.42 -0.36
C ASN A 126 18.76 7.38 0.03
N LYS A 127 18.92 7.65 1.33
CA LYS A 127 19.90 8.65 1.81
C LYS A 127 21.34 8.38 1.36
N ASN A 128 21.69 7.12 1.14
CA ASN A 128 23.00 6.68 0.67
C ASN A 128 23.12 6.61 -0.87
N GLY A 129 22.05 6.91 -1.62
CA GLY A 129 22.00 6.87 -3.08
C GLY A 129 22.10 5.47 -3.70
N LYS A 130 21.93 4.40 -2.92
CA LYS A 130 22.09 3.01 -3.38
C LYS A 130 20.77 2.25 -3.36
N TYR A 131 20.65 1.26 -4.25
CA TYR A 131 19.62 0.24 -4.14
C TYR A 131 19.85 -0.62 -2.90
N LEU A 132 18.78 -0.89 -2.16
CA LEU A 132 18.80 -1.69 -0.94
C LEU A 132 17.96 -2.94 -1.14
N ASP A 133 18.57 -4.11 -0.92
CA ASP A 133 17.90 -5.41 -0.88
C ASP A 133 18.30 -6.15 0.40
N ARG A 134 17.36 -6.25 1.36
CA ARG A 134 17.60 -6.86 2.67
C ARG A 134 16.31 -7.06 3.45
N TRP A 135 16.39 -7.79 4.56
CA TRP A 135 15.29 -7.86 5.52
C TRP A 135 15.33 -6.72 6.54
N VAL A 136 14.14 -6.25 6.93
CA VAL A 136 13.93 -5.23 7.97
C VAL A 136 12.90 -5.70 8.99
N ASP A 137 12.94 -5.13 10.19
CA ASP A 137 11.91 -5.31 11.20
C ASP A 137 11.02 -4.06 11.26
N LEU A 138 9.71 -4.26 11.24
CA LEU A 138 8.70 -3.21 11.25
C LEU A 138 7.78 -3.35 12.47
N LYS A 139 7.39 -2.22 13.03
CA LYS A 139 6.37 -2.12 14.06
C LYS A 139 5.13 -1.44 13.49
N VAL A 140 3.96 -2.02 13.74
CA VAL A 140 2.68 -1.40 13.39
C VAL A 140 2.42 -0.20 14.30
N ASN A 141 2.09 0.95 13.69
CA ASN A 141 1.82 2.19 14.43
C ASN A 141 0.36 2.68 14.28
N GLY A 142 -0.38 2.20 13.28
CA GLY A 142 -1.72 2.67 12.94
C GLY A 142 -2.82 1.62 13.07
N ARG A 143 -4.04 2.00 12.70
CA ARG A 143 -5.20 1.10 12.62
C ARG A 143 -5.74 1.09 11.20
N SER A 144 -5.81 -0.09 10.60
CA SER A 144 -6.32 -0.30 9.25
C SER A 144 -6.80 -1.75 9.13
N PRO A 145 -7.80 -2.03 8.26
CA PRO A 145 -8.16 -3.40 7.89
C PRO A 145 -6.95 -4.27 7.49
N TRP A 146 -5.93 -3.67 6.87
CA TRP A 146 -4.70 -4.34 6.47
C TRP A 146 -3.83 -4.84 7.63
N LEU A 147 -3.99 -4.27 8.82
CA LEU A 147 -3.06 -4.44 9.95
C LEU A 147 -3.68 -5.19 11.14
N VAL A 148 -4.90 -5.73 10.98
CA VAL A 148 -5.62 -6.42 12.06
C VAL A 148 -4.81 -7.62 12.55
N GLY A 149 -4.56 -7.67 13.86
CA GLY A 149 -3.81 -8.75 14.50
C GLY A 149 -2.29 -8.66 14.38
N ILE A 150 -1.75 -7.70 13.61
CA ILE A 150 -0.31 -7.53 13.41
C ILE A 150 0.22 -6.47 14.39
N LYS A 151 1.23 -6.83 15.17
CA LYS A 151 1.94 -5.87 16.07
C LYS A 151 3.32 -5.52 15.54
N LYS A 152 4.04 -6.54 15.05
CA LYS A 152 5.37 -6.46 14.48
C LYS A 152 5.46 -7.46 13.35
N ILE A 153 6.23 -7.14 12.33
CA ILE A 153 6.46 -8.02 11.18
C ILE A 153 7.84 -7.75 10.62
N SER A 154 8.52 -8.79 10.13
CA SER A 154 9.77 -8.64 9.39
C SER A 154 9.45 -8.91 7.92
N LEU A 155 9.91 -8.03 7.03
CA LEU A 155 9.65 -8.12 5.59
C LEU A 155 10.95 -7.86 4.80
N PRO A 156 11.10 -8.45 3.60
CA PRO A 156 12.12 -8.03 2.67
C PRO A 156 11.80 -6.63 2.11
N ILE A 157 12.83 -5.85 1.82
CA ILE A 157 12.77 -4.60 1.07
C ILE A 157 13.68 -4.70 -0.15
N ALA A 158 13.29 -4.06 -1.25
CA ALA A 158 14.05 -4.03 -2.50
C ALA A 158 13.77 -2.71 -3.24
N HIS A 159 14.55 -1.65 -2.99
CA HIS A 159 14.26 -0.32 -3.58
C HIS A 159 15.47 0.64 -3.66
N GLY A 160 15.46 1.54 -4.66
CA GLY A 160 16.41 2.66 -4.80
C GLY A 160 15.87 4.01 -4.31
N GLU A 161 14.55 4.20 -4.41
CA GLU A 161 13.83 5.43 -4.03
C GLU A 161 12.76 5.15 -2.95
N GLY A 162 13.15 4.53 -1.83
CA GLY A 162 12.21 4.17 -0.76
C GLY A 162 12.24 5.11 0.44
N ARG A 163 13.01 6.21 0.39
CA ARG A 163 13.08 7.16 1.48
C ARG A 163 11.80 7.97 1.54
N TYR A 164 10.97 7.72 2.53
CA TYR A 164 9.78 8.51 2.79
C TYR A 164 10.16 9.88 3.36
N VAL A 165 9.60 10.93 2.77
CA VAL A 165 9.80 12.33 3.17
C VAL A 165 8.45 13.00 3.36
N ILE A 166 8.36 13.86 4.37
CA ILE A 166 7.13 14.59 4.68
C ILE A 166 7.43 15.97 5.26
N GLU A 167 6.60 16.96 4.93
CA GLU A 167 6.73 18.28 5.53
C GLU A 167 6.42 18.25 7.03
N LYS A 168 7.19 18.97 7.85
CA LYS A 168 6.99 19.04 9.32
C LYS A 168 5.56 19.39 9.74
N LYS A 169 4.86 20.21 8.94
CA LYS A 169 3.46 20.58 9.23
C LYS A 169 2.50 19.42 8.99
N GLU A 170 2.75 18.62 7.96
CA GLU A 170 1.94 17.44 7.63
C GLU A 170 2.22 16.29 8.59
N ASP A 171 3.47 16.09 9.00
CA ASP A 171 3.83 15.10 10.02
C ASP A 171 3.11 15.35 11.35
N LYS A 172 3.05 16.61 11.80
CA LYS A 172 2.26 16.98 12.97
C LYS A 172 0.78 16.61 12.80
N LYS A 173 0.22 16.72 11.59
CA LYS A 173 -1.15 16.28 11.31
C LYS A 173 -1.26 14.75 11.34
N MET A 174 -0.39 14.02 10.67
CA MET A 174 -0.39 12.54 10.69
C MET A 174 -0.21 11.95 12.10
N SER A 175 0.53 12.65 12.95
CA SER A 175 0.77 12.30 14.35
C SER A 175 -0.33 12.79 15.31
N ALA A 176 -1.07 13.85 14.96
CA ALA A 176 -2.10 14.46 15.82
C ALA A 176 -3.56 14.19 15.40
N GLN A 177 -3.84 13.88 14.13
CA GLN A 177 -5.17 13.56 13.59
C GLN A 177 -5.60 12.16 14.00
N GLY A 178 -5.84 11.98 15.29
CA GLY A 178 -6.72 10.95 15.82
C GLY A 178 -7.96 11.64 16.40
N GLY A 179 -8.90 12.02 15.52
CA GLY A 179 -10.20 12.55 15.92
C GLY A 179 -11.12 11.43 16.42
N SER A 180 -11.70 11.63 17.60
CA SER A 180 -12.63 10.71 18.26
C SER A 180 -13.87 10.38 17.43
N ALA A 181 -14.12 9.09 17.20
CA ALA A 181 -15.43 8.52 17.40
C ALA A 181 -15.28 7.41 18.45
N SER A 182 -15.82 7.64 19.65
CA SER A 182 -15.86 6.71 20.81
C SER A 182 -14.50 6.31 21.44
N GLY A 183 -14.03 7.09 22.43
CA GLY A 183 -13.21 6.63 23.58
C GLY A 183 -11.89 5.89 23.33
N GLY A 184 -11.43 5.71 22.09
CA GLY A 184 -10.25 4.93 21.74
C GLY A 184 -9.00 5.78 21.52
N LYS A 185 -7.81 5.21 21.78
CA LYS A 185 -6.50 5.80 21.44
C LYS A 185 -6.51 6.42 20.04
N LYS A 186 -5.97 7.64 19.92
CA LYS A 186 -5.75 8.38 18.67
C LYS A 186 -5.15 7.46 17.60
N SER A 187 -5.86 7.31 16.48
CA SER A 187 -5.36 6.61 15.28
C SER A 187 -4.36 7.53 14.58
N THR A 188 -3.20 7.02 14.20
CA THR A 188 -2.20 7.75 13.37
C THR A 188 -2.28 7.24 11.94
N GLN A 189 -1.98 8.10 10.97
CA GLN A 189 -1.84 7.75 9.55
C GLN A 189 -0.53 7.02 9.23
N ILE A 190 0.22 6.54 10.22
CA ILE A 190 1.45 5.77 10.03
C ILE A 190 1.11 4.28 10.13
N ALA A 191 1.32 3.51 9.06
CA ALA A 191 1.12 2.07 9.06
C ALA A 191 2.27 1.37 9.80
N PHE A 192 3.51 1.65 9.36
CA PHE A 192 4.73 0.99 9.83
C PHE A 192 5.83 2.00 10.14
N VAL A 193 6.61 1.68 11.18
CA VAL A 193 7.91 2.30 11.44
C VAL A 193 9.00 1.24 11.51
N TYR A 194 10.20 1.58 11.05
CA TYR A 194 11.38 0.73 11.21
C TYR A 194 11.74 0.55 12.69
N GLU A 195 11.99 -0.69 13.08
CA GLU A 195 12.38 -1.06 14.44
C GLU A 195 13.71 -1.84 14.43
N LYS A 196 14.52 -1.70 15.49
CA LYS A 196 15.70 -2.57 15.69
C LYS A 196 15.27 -3.90 16.31
N GLY A 197 14.64 -4.76 15.50
CA GLY A 197 14.15 -6.08 15.90
C GLY A 197 15.18 -7.20 15.78
N LYS A 198 14.70 -8.45 15.71
CA LYS A 198 15.55 -9.66 15.71
C LYS A 198 16.39 -9.74 14.43
N ILE A 199 15.79 -9.49 13.27
CA ILE A 199 16.44 -9.64 11.96
C ILE A 199 17.48 -8.53 11.74
N CYS A 200 17.17 -7.31 12.17
CA CYS A 200 18.10 -6.18 12.15
C CYS A 200 19.31 -6.43 13.06
N ARG A 201 19.10 -7.02 14.25
CA ARG A 201 20.21 -7.39 15.16
C ARG A 201 21.04 -8.54 14.60
N PHE A 202 20.40 -9.55 14.03
CA PHE A 202 21.08 -10.69 13.42
C PHE A 202 22.01 -10.27 12.26
N GLN A 203 21.51 -9.41 11.37
CA GLN A 203 22.32 -8.89 10.26
C GLN A 203 23.39 -7.87 10.70
N ASN A 204 23.34 -7.38 11.94
CA ASN A 204 24.17 -6.27 12.43
C ASN A 204 24.10 -5.01 11.54
N LEU A 205 22.90 -4.64 11.13
CA LEU A 205 22.66 -3.48 10.26
C LEU A 205 21.82 -2.41 10.95
N GLU A 206 21.74 -1.23 10.35
CA GLU A 206 20.86 -0.16 10.81
C GLU A 206 19.37 -0.53 10.64
N LYS A 207 18.52 0.00 11.53
CA LYS A 207 17.08 -0.26 11.52
C LYS A 207 16.36 0.40 10.35
N ASN A 208 16.72 1.65 10.05
CA ASN A 208 16.16 2.48 8.99
C ASN A 208 17.21 2.57 7.89
N PRO A 209 17.12 1.72 6.86
CA PRO A 209 18.19 1.54 5.90
C PRO A 209 18.21 2.63 4.82
N ASN A 210 17.11 3.38 4.68
CA ASN A 210 16.89 4.30 3.58
C ASN A 210 16.85 5.78 4.01
N GLY A 211 16.86 6.01 5.32
CA GLY A 211 16.88 7.34 5.93
C GLY A 211 15.53 8.06 5.90
N SER A 212 14.43 7.30 5.92
CA SER A 212 13.07 7.87 5.94
C SER A 212 12.83 8.74 7.16
N ASP A 213 12.08 9.82 6.99
CA ASP A 213 11.69 10.72 8.08
C ASP A 213 10.94 9.94 9.17
N TYR A 214 11.33 10.16 10.43
CA TYR A 214 10.74 9.53 11.61
C TYR A 214 10.68 8.00 11.59
N ASP A 215 11.59 7.36 10.84
CA ASP A 215 11.62 5.92 10.62
C ASP A 215 10.34 5.36 9.94
N ILE A 216 9.57 6.19 9.24
CA ILE A 216 8.34 5.77 8.57
C ILE A 216 8.68 4.81 7.41
N ALA A 217 8.00 3.67 7.39
CA ALA A 217 8.13 2.65 6.33
C ALA A 217 6.79 2.37 5.60
N GLY A 218 5.69 2.97 6.06
CA GLY A 218 4.39 2.87 5.42
C GLY A 218 3.36 3.80 6.06
N VAL A 219 2.37 4.21 5.30
CA VAL A 219 1.33 5.19 5.69
C VAL A 219 -0.07 4.70 5.35
N LEU A 220 -1.07 5.34 5.94
CA LEU A 220 -2.50 5.08 5.81
C LEU A 220 -3.20 6.37 5.36
N ALA A 221 -4.33 6.23 4.66
CA ALA A 221 -5.23 7.34 4.32
C ALA A 221 -6.49 7.27 5.18
#